data_AF-A0A3T1Q9X4-F1
#
_entry.id   AF-A0A3T1Q9X4-F1
#
_cell.length_a   1.000
_cell.length_b   1.000
_cell.length_c   1.000
_cell.angle_alpha   90.00
_cell.angle_beta   90.00
_cell.angle_gamma   90.00
#
_symmetry.space_group_name_H-M   'P 1'
#
loop_
_entity.id
_entity.type
_entity.pdbx_description
1 polymer ?
#
loop_
_entity_poly.entity_id
_entity_poly.type
_entity_poly.pdbx_seq_one_letter_code
_entity_poly.pdbx_strand_id
1 'polypeptide(L)'
;MGKYYWHVSRLGGKPTEIRHYNHITKMYKFILRNPAMFKDKTLTIYDHAKAVTNMTFNEIKYRASLNLCETVERRYVLSLTQRLKEEQA
;
A
#
# COMPACT_ATOMS: atom_id res chain seq x y z
N MET A 1 20.35 -9.38 -3.79
CA MET A 1 19.99 -8.51 -4.93
C MET A 1 18.51 -8.17 -4.86
N GLY A 2 18.16 -6.89 -5.08
CA GLY A 2 17.05 -6.16 -4.46
C GLY A 2 15.66 -6.80 -4.48
N LYS A 3 15.38 -7.53 -3.39
CA LYS A 3 14.10 -8.08 -2.92
C LYS A 3 13.14 -6.97 -2.49
N TYR A 4 12.46 -6.25 -3.38
CA TYR A 4 11.42 -5.31 -2.91
C TYR A 4 10.09 -5.49 -3.65
N TYR A 5 9.04 -5.55 -2.82
CA TYR A 5 7.85 -6.35 -3.05
C TYR A 5 6.54 -5.61 -2.74
N TRP A 6 6.54 -4.28 -2.84
CA TRP A 6 5.31 -3.53 -2.62
C TRP A 6 4.46 -3.54 -3.86
N HIS A 7 3.21 -3.93 -3.72
CA HIS A 7 2.22 -3.73 -4.77
C HIS A 7 0.85 -3.46 -4.16
N VAL A 8 -0.07 -3.06 -5.03
CA VAL A 8 -1.41 -2.68 -4.65
C VAL A 8 -2.41 -3.37 -5.57
N SER A 9 -3.52 -3.81 -4.99
CA SER A 9 -4.71 -4.20 -5.76
C SER A 9 -5.94 -3.54 -5.16
N ARG A 10 -7.04 -3.57 -5.89
CA ARG A 10 -8.35 -3.26 -5.31
C ARG A 10 -8.71 -4.34 -4.30
N LEU A 11 -9.33 -3.95 -3.19
CA LEU A 11 -9.88 -4.89 -2.21
C LEU A 11 -10.85 -5.87 -2.91
N GLY A 12 -10.62 -7.17 -2.73
CA GLY A 12 -11.40 -8.23 -3.39
C GLY A 12 -11.14 -8.40 -4.90
N GLY A 13 -10.31 -7.54 -5.50
CA GLY A 13 -9.87 -7.69 -6.88
C GLY A 13 -8.76 -8.74 -7.01
N LYS A 14 -8.68 -9.42 -8.16
CA LYS A 14 -7.48 -10.19 -8.50
C LYS A 14 -6.29 -9.24 -8.50
N PRO A 15 -5.10 -9.64 -8.01
CA PRO A 15 -3.87 -8.85 -8.11
C PRO A 15 -3.45 -8.78 -9.58
N THR A 16 -4.15 -8.01 -10.39
CA THR A 16 -3.89 -7.82 -11.83
C THR A 16 -3.35 -6.42 -12.11
N GLU A 17 -3.52 -5.49 -11.18
CA GLU A 17 -2.89 -4.16 -11.19
C GLU A 17 -1.48 -4.19 -10.55
N ILE A 18 -0.71 -5.29 -10.73
CA ILE A 18 0.57 -5.46 -10.05
C ILE A 18 1.69 -4.68 -10.74
N ARG A 19 1.79 -3.39 -10.45
CA ARG A 19 3.11 -2.74 -10.51
C ARG A 19 3.84 -3.00 -9.21
N HIS A 20 5.04 -3.56 -9.33
CA HIS A 20 5.92 -3.79 -8.20
C HIS A 20 6.74 -2.54 -7.94
N TYR A 21 6.83 -2.14 -6.68
CA TYR A 21 7.59 -0.98 -6.24
C TYR A 21 8.60 -1.40 -5.22
N ASN A 22 9.81 -0.85 -5.37
CA ASN A 22 10.83 -1.04 -4.36
C ASN A 22 10.50 -0.29 -3.07
N HIS A 23 9.82 0.86 -3.23
CA HIS A 23 9.55 1.81 -2.16
C HIS A 23 8.04 2.07 -2.08
N ILE A 24 7.46 2.03 -0.88
CA ILE A 24 6.04 2.30 -0.67
C ILE A 24 5.69 3.75 -1.00
N THR A 25 6.61 4.67 -0.74
CA THR A 25 6.48 6.09 -1.13
C THR A 25 6.37 6.29 -2.64
N LYS A 26 7.04 5.45 -3.45
CA LYS A 26 6.91 5.46 -4.91
C LYS A 26 5.56 4.88 -5.36
N MET A 27 5.08 3.85 -4.69
CA MET A 27 3.75 3.28 -4.94
C MET A 27 2.65 4.32 -4.66
N TYR A 28 2.73 5.06 -3.55
CA TYR A 28 1.79 6.14 -3.25
C TYR A 28 1.78 7.21 -4.36
N LYS A 29 2.96 7.65 -4.81
CA LYS A 29 3.06 8.62 -5.91
C LYS A 29 2.38 8.11 -7.19
N PHE A 30 2.49 6.81 -7.50
CA PHE A 30 1.78 6.23 -8.63
C PHE A 30 0.26 6.24 -8.44
N ILE A 31 -0.22 5.82 -7.27
CA ILE A 31 -1.65 5.81 -6.94
C ILE A 31 -2.23 7.22 -7.10
N LEU A 32 -1.57 8.22 -6.53
CA LEU A 32 -2.01 9.63 -6.57
C LEU A 32 -1.96 10.26 -7.96
N ARG A 33 -1.06 9.80 -8.84
CA ARG A 33 -1.02 10.22 -10.25
C ARG A 33 -2.12 9.61 -11.10
N ASN A 34 -2.78 8.56 -10.63
CA ASN A 34 -3.82 7.83 -11.37
C ASN A 34 -5.16 7.82 -10.61
N PRO A 35 -5.73 8.99 -10.26
CA PRO A 35 -6.94 9.04 -9.45
C PRO A 35 -8.14 8.37 -10.12
N ALA A 36 -8.26 8.42 -11.45
CA ALA A 36 -9.32 7.71 -12.18
C ALA A 36 -9.34 6.19 -11.90
N MET A 37 -8.19 5.62 -11.57
CA MET A 37 -8.07 4.20 -11.25
C MET A 37 -8.38 3.89 -9.78
N PHE A 38 -8.20 4.85 -8.85
CA PHE A 38 -8.11 4.56 -7.42
C PHE A 38 -8.96 5.42 -6.47
N LYS A 39 -9.43 6.61 -6.87
CA LYS A 39 -9.96 7.67 -6.00
C LYS A 39 -11.06 7.24 -5.01
N ASP A 40 -11.91 6.30 -5.41
CA ASP A 40 -13.07 5.83 -4.62
C ASP A 40 -12.93 4.36 -4.22
N LYS A 41 -11.70 3.85 -4.15
CA LYS A 41 -11.42 2.43 -3.91
C LYS A 41 -10.65 2.21 -2.63
N THR A 42 -10.98 1.12 -1.96
CA THR A 42 -10.11 0.54 -0.94
C THR A 42 -9.09 -0.34 -1.64
N LEU A 43 -7.83 -0.15 -1.28
CA LEU A 43 -6.69 -0.79 -1.89
C LEU A 43 -6.01 -1.71 -0.88
N THR A 44 -5.79 -2.95 -1.27
CA THR A 44 -4.97 -3.88 -0.49
C THR A 44 -3.50 -3.64 -0.85
N ILE A 45 -2.72 -3.27 0.15
CA ILE A 45 -1.27 -3.13 0.07
C ILE A 45 -0.65 -4.49 0.40
N TYR A 46 0.28 -4.92 -0.45
CA TYR A 46 0.99 -6.17 -0.29
C TYR A 46 2.46 -5.91 -0.05
N ASP A 47 3.05 -6.73 0.82
CA ASP A 47 4.49 -6.91 0.94
C ASP A 47 4.81 -8.37 0.69
N HIS A 48 5.76 -8.64 -0.18
CA HIS A 48 6.12 -10.00 -0.57
C HIS A 48 4.95 -10.87 -1.05
N ALA A 49 3.98 -10.28 -1.75
CA ALA A 49 2.70 -10.92 -2.16
C ALA A 49 1.81 -11.38 -1.00
N LYS A 50 2.12 -10.97 0.22
CA LYS A 50 1.26 -11.13 1.38
C LYS A 50 0.50 -9.83 1.60
N ALA A 51 -0.81 -9.93 1.78
CA ALA A 51 -1.62 -8.78 2.14
C ALA A 51 -1.14 -8.25 3.49
N VAL A 52 -0.81 -6.96 3.53
CA VAL A 52 -0.34 -6.26 4.72
C VAL A 52 -1.47 -5.45 5.32
N THR A 53 -2.16 -4.64 4.52
CA THR A 53 -3.25 -3.80 5.01
C THR A 53 -4.16 -3.32 3.89
N ASN A 54 -5.35 -2.85 4.25
CA ASN A 54 -6.26 -2.18 3.35
C ASN A 54 -6.25 -0.68 3.65
N MET A 55 -6.07 0.14 2.62
CA MET A 55 -6.12 1.60 2.73
C MET A 55 -6.98 2.19 1.64
N THR A 56 -7.78 3.17 1.98
CA THR A 56 -8.48 4.02 1.03
C THR A 56 -7.51 4.96 0.31
N PHE A 57 -7.91 5.45 -0.86
CA PHE A 57 -7.17 6.49 -1.57
C PHE A 57 -6.91 7.74 -0.72
N ASN A 58 -7.88 8.13 0.12
CA ASN A 58 -7.75 9.32 0.97
C ASN A 58 -6.72 9.11 2.08
N GLU A 59 -6.65 7.92 2.68
CA GLU A 59 -5.60 7.58 3.65
C GLU A 59 -4.22 7.61 2.99
N ILE A 60 -4.09 7.04 1.79
CA ILE A 60 -2.83 7.07 1.03
C ILE A 60 -2.43 8.51 0.68
N LYS A 61 -3.39 9.35 0.27
CA LYS A 61 -3.18 10.78 0.02
C LYS A 61 -2.68 11.49 1.26
N TYR A 62 -3.31 11.22 2.41
CA TYR A 62 -2.90 11.78 3.69
C TYR A 62 -1.48 11.35 4.04
N ARG A 63 -1.17 10.04 4.02
CA ARG A 63 0.18 9.52 4.28
C ARG A 63 1.24 10.15 3.37
N ALA A 64 0.97 10.25 2.07
CA ALA A 64 1.88 10.87 1.13
C ALA A 64 2.09 12.37 1.38
N SER A 65 1.06 13.08 1.87
CA SER A 65 1.16 14.51 2.21
C SER A 65 2.07 14.79 3.40
N LEU A 66 2.27 13.82 4.29
CA LEU A 66 3.22 13.91 5.41
C LEU A 66 4.67 13.94 4.94
N ASN A 67 4.94 13.60 3.68
CA ASN A 67 6.28 13.60 3.04
C ASN A 67 7.35 12.85 3.87
N LEU A 68 6.93 11.77 4.54
CA LEU A 68 7.80 10.96 5.38
C LEU A 68 8.76 10.12 4.53
N CYS A 69 9.94 9.82 5.10
CA CYS A 69 10.92 8.99 4.40
C CYS A 69 10.46 7.52 4.32
N GLU A 70 10.99 6.79 3.34
CA GLU A 70 10.62 5.40 3.04
C GLU A 70 10.68 4.48 4.28
N THR A 71 11.71 4.64 5.12
CA THR A 71 11.88 3.81 6.33
C THR A 71 10.74 3.99 7.32
N VAL A 72 10.26 5.24 7.51
CA VAL A 72 9.17 5.56 8.43
C VAL A 72 7.85 5.01 7.89
N GLU A 73 7.56 5.24 6.61
CA GLU A 73 6.34 4.71 5.98
C GLU A 73 6.31 3.19 5.99
N ARG A 74 7.44 2.54 5.69
CA ARG A 74 7.56 1.09 5.74
C ARG A 74 7.25 0.53 7.12
N ARG A 75 7.81 1.12 8.18
CA ARG A 75 7.54 0.68 9.57
C ARG A 75 6.06 0.83 9.92
N TYR A 76 5.46 1.96 9.56
CA TYR A 76 4.03 2.20 9.77
C TYR A 76 3.18 1.14 9.07
N VAL A 77 3.38 0.93 7.76
CA VAL A 77 2.56 -0.03 7.02
C VAL A 77 2.76 -1.46 7.51
N LEU A 78 3.99 -1.86 7.83
CA LEU A 78 4.24 -3.17 8.41
C LEU A 78 3.58 -3.34 9.79
N SER A 79 3.53 -2.30 10.62
CA SER A 79 2.80 -2.36 11.91
C SER A 79 1.30 -2.53 11.76
N LEU A 80 0.71 -2.14 10.62
CA LEU A 80 -0.70 -2.39 10.34
C LEU A 80 -0.99 -3.87 10.05
N THR A 81 0.00 -4.61 9.51
CA THR A 81 -0.11 -6.08 9.35
C THR A 81 -0.35 -6.76 10.68
N GLN A 82 0.35 -6.30 11.72
CA GLN A 82 0.26 -6.87 13.06
C GLN A 82 -1.17 -6.72 13.61
N ARG A 83 -1.77 -5.54 13.41
CA ARG A 83 -3.17 -5.27 13.78
C ARG A 83 -4.17 -6.15 13.04
N LEU A 84 -3.96 -6.39 11.75
CA LEU A 84 -4.85 -7.27 10.96
C LEU A 84 -4.82 -8.72 11.43
N LYS A 85 -3.69 -9.21 11.93
CA LYS A 85 -3.60 -10.56 12.50
C LYS A 85 -4.28 -10.65 13.86
N GLU A 86 -4.19 -9.61 14.68
CA GLU A 86 -4.83 -9.54 15.99
C GLU A 86 -6.35 -9.40 15.90
N GLU A 87 -6.86 -8.69 14.89
CA GLU A 87 -8.31 -8.56 14.64
C GLU A 87 -8.95 -9.81 14.02
N GLN A 88 -8.13 -10.76 13.53
CA GLN A 88 -8.58 -12.03 12.92
C GLN A 88 -8.34 -13.26 13.83
N ALA A 89 -7.75 -13.08 15.01
CA ALA A 89 -7.47 -14.12 15.99
C ALA A 89 -8.54 -14.14 17.10
#